data_AF-T0CIC7-F1
#
_entry.id   AF-T0CIC7-F1
#
_cell.length_a   1.000
_cell.length_b   1.000
_cell.length_c   1.000
_cell.angle_alpha   90.00
_cell.angle_beta   90.00
_cell.angle_gamma   90.00
#
_symmetry.space_group_name_H-M   'P 1'
#
loop_
_entity.id
_entity.type
_entity.pdbx_description
1 polymer ?
#
loop_
_entity_poly.entity_id
_entity_poly.type
_entity_poly.pdbx_seq_one_letter_code
_entity_poly.pdbx_strand_id
1 'polypeptide(L)'
;MKEYIIESYAEKYLVTLNNEAQFNILCDSRSIAHHLALSLNLGTMETPIQSPELFTLIGNVRGVKTYTLSLVSPNLRVDEEADINDCCQSGCSGCPYFNG
;
A
#
# COMPACT_ATOMS: atom_id res chain seq x y z
N MET A 1 -11.76 5.90 12.06
CA MET A 1 -11.45 5.92 10.62
C MET A 1 -10.36 4.90 10.38
N LYS A 2 -10.41 4.12 9.30
CA LYS A 2 -9.33 3.15 8.99
C LYS A 2 -8.16 3.95 8.40
N GLU A 3 -7.01 3.91 9.05
CA GLU A 3 -5.80 4.62 8.62
C GLU A 3 -4.70 3.60 8.32
N TYR A 4 -4.22 3.58 7.09
CA TYR A 4 -3.13 2.73 6.65
C TYR A 4 -1.83 3.52 6.65
N ILE A 5 -0.83 2.99 7.36
CA ILE A 5 0.51 3.56 7.51
C ILE A 5 1.53 2.71 6.77
N ILE A 6 2.69 3.30 6.52
CA ILE A 6 3.81 2.64 5.85
C ILE A 6 4.96 2.50 6.82
N GLU A 7 5.42 1.26 7.01
CA GLU A 7 6.60 0.94 7.79
C GLU A 7 7.71 0.42 6.87
N SER A 8 8.96 0.70 7.22
CA SER A 8 10.12 0.16 6.50
C SER A 8 10.56 -1.15 7.16
N TYR A 9 10.68 -2.22 6.38
CA TYR A 9 11.09 -3.53 6.87
C TYR A 9 12.20 -4.09 5.96
N ALA A 10 13.45 -4.04 6.45
CA ALA A 10 14.64 -4.27 5.65
C ALA A 10 14.63 -3.38 4.38
N GLU A 11 14.79 -3.97 3.19
CA GLU A 11 14.75 -3.27 1.89
C GLU A 11 13.32 -3.19 1.30
N LYS A 12 12.30 -3.55 2.08
CA LYS A 12 10.89 -3.57 1.66
C LYS A 12 10.02 -2.64 2.51
N TYR A 13 8.78 -2.46 2.08
CA TYR A 13 7.83 -1.57 2.71
C TYR A 13 6.53 -2.31 3.06
N LEU A 14 6.02 -2.07 4.26
CA LEU A 14 4.79 -2.69 4.76
C LEU A 14 3.70 -1.64 4.84
N VAL A 15 2.55 -1.91 4.22
CA VAL A 15 1.30 -1.17 4.44
C VAL A 15 0.49 -1.92 5.48
N THR A 16 0.19 -1.28 6.61
CA THR A 16 -0.55 -1.86 7.73
C THR A 16 -1.63 -0.92 8.25
N LEU A 17 -2.66 -1.48 8.87
CA LEU A 17 -3.72 -0.69 9.51
C LEU A 17 -3.25 -0.23 10.90
N ASN A 18 -3.22 1.09 11.13
CA ASN A 18 -2.60 1.73 12.30
C ASN A 18 -3.14 1.21 13.66
N ASN A 19 -4.45 0.96 13.77
CA ASN A 19 -5.08 0.67 15.06
C ASN A 19 -5.35 -0.82 15.34
N GLU A 20 -5.43 -1.68 14.32
CA GLU A 20 -5.63 -3.13 14.48
C GLU A 20 -5.16 -3.85 13.21
N ALA A 21 -3.88 -4.22 13.15
CA ALA A 21 -3.33 -4.92 11.98
C ALA A 21 -3.96 -6.32 11.81
N GLN A 22 -5.01 -6.40 11.00
CA GLN A 22 -5.63 -7.67 10.59
C GLN A 22 -4.81 -8.34 9.48
N PHE A 23 -4.12 -7.53 8.68
CA PHE A 23 -3.24 -7.95 7.63
C PHE A 23 -2.16 -6.90 7.39
N ASN A 24 -1.09 -7.32 6.73
CA ASN A 24 -0.04 -6.46 6.19
C ASN A 24 0.07 -6.68 4.68
N ILE A 25 0.46 -5.65 3.95
CA ILE A 25 0.77 -5.77 2.52
C ILE A 25 2.24 -5.36 2.31
N LEU A 26 3.04 -6.30 1.85
CA LEU A 26 4.45 -6.14 1.56
C LEU A 26 4.63 -5.66 0.12
N CYS A 27 5.31 -4.53 -0.01
CA CYS A 27 5.63 -3.86 -1.26
C CYS A 27 7.15 -3.81 -1.45
N ASP A 28 7.59 -3.99 -2.69
CA ASP A 28 9.02 -3.98 -3.04
C ASP A 28 9.61 -2.56 -3.16
N SER A 29 8.77 -1.54 -3.31
CA SER A 29 9.20 -0.14 -3.36
C SER A 29 8.35 0.77 -2.49
N ARG A 30 8.95 1.89 -2.08
CA ARG A 30 8.28 2.92 -1.27
C ARG A 30 7.13 3.55 -2.03
N SER A 31 7.30 3.78 -3.34
CA SER A 31 6.28 4.38 -4.21
C SER A 31 5.04 3.49 -4.26
N ILE A 32 5.21 2.18 -4.45
CA ILE A 32 4.08 1.22 -4.46
C ILE A 32 3.37 1.24 -3.10
N ALA A 33 4.12 1.19 -2.00
CA ALA A 33 3.54 1.25 -0.65
C ALA A 33 2.78 2.55 -0.41
N HIS A 34 3.28 3.68 -0.91
CA HIS A 34 2.63 4.99 -0.79
C HIS A 34 1.31 5.06 -1.56
N HIS A 35 1.33 4.70 -2.84
CA HIS A 35 0.13 4.64 -3.67
C HIS A 35 -0.93 3.70 -3.09
N LEU A 36 -0.50 2.54 -2.61
CA LEU A 36 -1.38 1.57 -1.99
C LEU A 36 -2.00 2.10 -0.69
N ALA A 37 -1.19 2.64 0.23
CA ALA A 37 -1.69 3.21 1.49
C ALA A 37 -2.68 4.34 1.22
N LEU A 38 -2.37 5.25 0.28
CA LEU A 38 -3.28 6.33 -0.11
C LEU A 38 -4.59 5.79 -0.68
N SER A 39 -4.53 4.84 -1.61
CA SER A 39 -5.73 4.27 -2.25
C SER A 39 -6.62 3.53 -1.25
N LEU A 40 -6.01 2.81 -0.30
CA LEU A 40 -6.73 2.15 0.79
C LEU A 40 -7.37 3.16 1.76
N ASN A 41 -6.68 4.27 2.06
CA ASN A 41 -7.20 5.35 2.90
C ASN A 41 -8.37 6.10 2.24
N LEU A 42 -8.29 6.32 0.91
CA LEU A 42 -9.34 6.95 0.12
C LEU A 42 -10.50 5.99 -0.21
N GLY A 43 -10.35 4.70 0.06
CA GLY A 43 -11.33 3.67 -0.28
C GLY A 43 -11.47 3.41 -1.77
N THR A 44 -10.49 3.81 -2.58
CA THR A 44 -10.45 3.58 -4.03
C THR A 44 -9.84 2.22 -4.40
N MET A 45 -9.23 1.55 -3.42
CA MET A 45 -8.70 0.19 -3.56
C MET A 45 -9.26 -0.72 -2.48
N GLU A 46 -9.54 -1.96 -2.88
CA GLU A 46 -10.07 -2.99 -1.99
C GLU A 46 -8.95 -3.65 -1.18
N THR A 47 -9.27 -4.06 0.05
CA THR A 47 -8.35 -4.78 0.92
C THR A 47 -8.20 -6.25 0.48
N PRO A 48 -7.14 -6.96 0.93
CA PRO A 48 -7.00 -8.40 0.70
C PRO A 48 -8.15 -9.26 1.23
N ILE A 49 -8.94 -8.74 2.16
CA ILE A 49 -10.14 -9.40 2.69
C ILE A 49 -11.32 -9.25 1.72
N GLN A 50 -11.40 -8.10 1.03
CA GLN A 50 -12.49 -7.80 0.12
C GLN A 50 -12.26 -8.42 -1.26
N SER A 51 -11.04 -8.32 -1.78
CA SER A 51 -10.68 -8.78 -3.13
C SER A 51 -9.41 -9.62 -3.08
N PRO A 52 -9.49 -10.86 -2.55
CA PRO A 52 -8.33 -11.73 -2.40
C PRO A 52 -7.64 -12.06 -3.71
N GLU A 53 -8.31 -11.98 -4.87
CA GLU A 53 -7.66 -12.19 -6.17
C GLU A 53 -6.56 -11.17 -6.49
N LEU A 54 -6.63 -9.95 -5.94
CA LEU A 54 -5.64 -8.89 -6.16
C LEU A 54 -4.35 -9.09 -5.36
N PHE A 55 -4.35 -10.05 -4.42
CA PHE A 55 -3.29 -10.23 -3.45
C PHE A 55 -2.87 -11.69 -3.31
N THR A 56 -1.59 -11.92 -3.07
CA THR A 56 -1.04 -13.25 -2.79
C THR A 56 -0.63 -13.31 -1.33
N LEU A 57 -1.16 -14.30 -0.57
CA LEU A 57 -0.75 -14.54 0.81
C LEU A 57 0.67 -15.12 0.83
N ILE A 58 1.58 -14.46 1.53
CA ILE A 58 3.00 -14.87 1.63
C ILE A 58 3.42 -15.25 3.05
N GLY A 59 2.57 -15.02 4.05
CA GLY A 59 2.87 -15.42 5.41
C GLY A 59 1.76 -15.15 6.40
N ASN A 60 1.89 -15.75 7.58
CA ASN A 60 1.02 -15.48 8.73
C ASN A 60 1.89 -15.50 9.99
N VAL A 61 1.97 -14.36 10.68
CA VAL A 61 2.76 -14.23 11.90
C VAL A 61 1.83 -13.75 13.01
N ARG A 62 1.72 -14.54 14.08
CA ARG A 62 0.89 -14.22 15.26
C ARG A 62 -0.56 -13.84 14.92
N GLY A 63 -1.12 -14.46 13.88
CA GLY A 63 -2.49 -14.20 13.42
C GLY A 63 -2.63 -13.06 12.41
N VAL A 64 -1.56 -12.29 12.16
CA VAL A 64 -1.54 -11.23 11.14
C VAL A 64 -1.09 -11.82 9.81
N LYS A 65 -1.98 -11.81 8.82
CA LYS A 65 -1.70 -12.31 7.48
C LYS A 65 -0.91 -11.29 6.67
N THR A 66 0.18 -11.70 6.05
CA THR A 66 0.99 -10.83 5.19
C THR A 66 0.77 -11.21 3.74
N TYR A 67 0.43 -10.22 2.93
CA TYR A 67 0.14 -10.35 1.52
C TYR A 67 1.17 -9.59 0.69
N THR A 68 1.27 -9.91 -0.58
CA THR A 68 1.88 -9.06 -1.61
C THR A 68 0.88 -8.82 -2.72
N LEU A 69 1.11 -7.82 -3.57
CA LEU A 69 0.24 -7.58 -4.72
C LEU A 69 0.45 -8.68 -5.76
N SER A 70 -0.64 -9.27 -6.24
CA SER A 70 -0.57 -10.22 -7.35
C SER A 70 -0.16 -9.46 -8.61
N LEU A 71 0.78 -10.00 -9.40
CA LEU A 71 1.29 -9.44 -10.67
C LEU A 71 0.19 -9.15 -11.72
N VAL A 72 -1.05 -9.58 -11.45
CA VAL A 72 -2.21 -9.48 -12.33
C VAL A 72 -3.15 -8.32 -11.96
N SER A 73 -2.84 -7.51 -10.94
CA SER A 73 -3.69 -6.38 -10.54
C SER A 73 -3.76 -5.33 -11.67
N PRO A 74 -4.86 -5.25 -12.45
CA PRO A 74 -4.91 -4.44 -13.67
C PRO A 74 -4.89 -2.93 -13.40
N ASN A 75 -5.16 -2.55 -12.15
CA ASN A 75 -5.30 -1.16 -11.72
C ASN A 75 -4.06 -0.62 -11.01
N LEU A 76 -3.06 -1.45 -10.72
CA LEU A 76 -1.76 -0.97 -10.27
C LEU A 76 -0.87 -0.88 -11.51
N ARG A 77 -0.92 0.26 -12.21
CA ARG A 77 0.23 0.66 -13.00
C ARG A 77 1.37 0.91 -12.02
N VAL A 78 2.13 -0.13 -11.76
CA VAL A 78 3.50 0.00 -11.27
C VAL A 78 4.30 0.44 -12.50
N ASP A 79 4.09 1.67 -12.95
CA ASP A 79 5.09 2.29 -13.81
C ASP A 79 6.36 2.33 -12.95
N GLU A 80 7.41 1.61 -13.35
CA GLU A 80 8.73 1.68 -12.71
C GLU A 80 9.29 3.12 -12.73
N GLU A 81 8.64 4.02 -13.48
CA GLU A 81 8.90 5.45 -13.60
C GLU A 81 7.87 6.35 -12.89
N ALA A 82 6.89 5.81 -12.16
CA ALA A 82 6.01 6.64 -11.33
C ALA A 82 6.82 7.20 -10.14
N ASP A 83 7.52 8.28 -10.42
CA ASP A 83 8.28 9.05 -9.45
C ASP A 83 7.28 9.51 -8.37
N ILE A 84 7.65 9.35 -7.10
CA ILE A 84 6.83 9.84 -5.99
C ILE A 84 6.54 11.34 -6.15
N ASN A 85 7.41 12.05 -6.86
CA ASN A 85 7.22 13.44 -7.25
C ASN A 85 6.00 13.65 -8.16
N ASP A 86 5.70 12.75 -9.12
CA ASP A 86 4.56 12.90 -10.04
C ASP A 86 3.22 12.71 -9.32
N CYS A 87 3.15 11.79 -8.36
CA CYS A 87 1.96 11.66 -7.50
C CYS A 87 1.75 12.89 -6.61
N CYS A 88 2.84 13.51 -6.15
CA CYS A 88 2.80 14.60 -5.17
C CYS A 88 2.63 15.99 -5.80
N GLN A 89 2.81 16.18 -7.10
CA GLN A 89 2.63 17.49 -7.77
C GLN A 89 1.18 18.01 -7.74
N SER A 90 0.19 17.11 -7.58
CA SER A 90 -1.24 17.49 -7.63
C SER A 90 -1.84 17.98 -6.31
N GLY A 91 -1.03 18.17 -5.25
CA GLY A 91 -1.51 18.78 -4.02
C GLY A 91 -2.57 17.96 -3.27
N CYS A 92 -2.30 16.67 -3.06
CA CYS A 92 -3.15 15.85 -2.19
C CYS A 92 -3.12 16.42 -0.75
N SER A 93 -4.23 16.99 -0.30
CA SER A 93 -4.39 17.49 1.07
C SER A 93 -4.01 16.40 2.09
N GLY A 94 -2.96 16.65 2.87
CA GLY A 94 -2.46 15.74 3.90
C GLY A 94 -1.30 14.83 3.47
N CYS A 95 -0.76 14.97 2.26
CA CYS A 95 0.42 14.20 1.86
C CYS A 95 1.72 14.82 2.45
N PRO A 96 2.52 14.07 3.25
CA PRO A 96 3.77 14.57 3.83
C PRO A 96 4.90 14.77 2.80
N TYR A 97 4.68 14.42 1.53
CA TYR A 97 5.65 14.54 0.43
C TYR A 97 5.30 15.63 -0.59
N PHE A 98 4.29 16.45 -0.32
CA PHE A 98 4.02 17.65 -1.11
C PHE A 98 5.15 18.68 -0.91
N ASN A 99 6.07 18.76 -1.88
CA ASN A 99 6.91 19.93 -2.10
C ASN A 99 6.18 20.79 -3.12
N GLY A 100 5.55 21.88 -2.67
CA GLY A 100 4.77 22.79 -3.50
C GLY A 100 5.56 23.47 -4.61
#